data_AF-A0A7T8ABC8-F1
#
_entry.id   AF-A0A7T8ABC8-F1
#
_cell.length_a   1.000
_cell.length_b   1.000
_cell.length_c   1.000
_cell.angle_alpha   90.00
_cell.angle_beta   90.00
_cell.angle_gamma   90.00
#
_symmetry.space_group_name_H-M   'P 1'
#
loop_
_entity.id
_entity.type
_entity.pdbx_description
1 polymer ?
#
loop_
_entity_poly.entity_id
_entity_poly.type
_entity_poly.pdbx_seq_one_letter_code
_entity_poly.pdbx_strand_id
1 'polypeptide(L)'
;MRFIEGFRFAHRESLAFVAACPLLALIPVAAEMVQHAAEMQGGLYDSMARFRTMEDDALPVGLAFLKVFALNLSTYWVIRFVSGGRDARAARTLEPRAICLFAAVLSLQMLLAALGLFVFTADTPVGTGFFVFSLIFAPLASRFVAGAPLGIWIAPVASIRTMLPHFVFAVGFSMLAILPLLGVHYALGIGAALIAGSFGKWALLIADALIVGWLTPVLAAVVYVVAIRPGPLDGRAHTA
;
A
#
# COMPACT_ATOMS: atom_id res chain seq x y z
N MET A 1 -21.75 -0.74 2.98
CA MET A 1 -20.85 -0.68 4.16
C MET A 1 -20.66 0.78 4.58
N ARG A 2 -20.93 1.10 5.86
CA ARG A 2 -20.70 2.43 6.44
C ARG A 2 -19.21 2.64 6.74
N PHE A 3 -18.80 3.88 7.01
CA PHE A 3 -17.38 4.22 7.25
C PHE A 3 -16.75 3.38 8.37
N ILE A 4 -17.37 3.35 9.57
CA ILE A 4 -16.84 2.61 10.72
C ILE A 4 -16.80 1.10 10.48
N GLU A 5 -17.79 0.56 9.75
CA GLU A 5 -17.80 -0.86 9.38
C GLU A 5 -16.64 -1.19 8.44
N GLY A 6 -16.40 -0.34 7.43
CA GLY A 6 -15.27 -0.47 6.51
C GLY A 6 -13.92 -0.35 7.21
N PHE A 7 -13.81 0.60 8.14
CA PHE A 7 -12.59 0.81 8.91
C PHE A 7 -12.25 -0.43 9.74
N ARG A 8 -13.24 -0.94 10.49
CA ARG A 8 -13.09 -2.17 11.29
C ARG A 8 -12.80 -3.37 10.41
N PHE A 9 -13.47 -3.48 9.26
CA PHE A 9 -13.22 -4.54 8.29
C PHE A 9 -11.77 -4.50 7.80
N ALA A 10 -11.28 -3.37 7.31
CA ALA A 10 -9.91 -3.27 6.78
C ALA A 10 -8.84 -3.66 7.82
N HIS A 11 -8.99 -3.22 9.07
CA HIS A 11 -8.04 -3.55 10.14
C HIS A 11 -8.17 -5.00 10.63
N ARG A 12 -9.40 -5.53 10.72
CA ARG A 12 -9.62 -6.91 11.15
C ARG A 12 -9.16 -7.91 10.09
N GLU A 13 -9.50 -7.69 8.83
CA GLU A 13 -9.12 -8.58 7.74
C GLU A 13 -7.62 -8.52 7.44
N SER A 14 -6.98 -7.36 7.61
CA SER A 14 -5.52 -7.25 7.49
C SER A 14 -4.78 -8.05 8.56
N LEU A 15 -5.21 -7.97 9.83
CA LEU A 15 -4.64 -8.81 10.90
C LEU A 15 -4.89 -10.30 10.65
N ALA A 16 -6.09 -10.65 10.18
CA ALA A 16 -6.41 -12.03 9.81
C ALA A 16 -5.49 -12.53 8.68
N PHE A 17 -5.19 -11.67 7.69
CA PHE A 17 -4.23 -12.00 6.63
C PHE A 17 -2.82 -12.22 7.16
N VAL A 18 -2.32 -11.33 8.03
CA VAL A 18 -0.98 -11.45 8.64
C VAL A 18 -0.86 -12.79 9.38
N ALA A 19 -1.88 -13.17 10.14
CA ALA A 19 -1.90 -14.44 10.87
C ALA A 19 -2.01 -15.66 9.95
N ALA A 20 -2.85 -15.59 8.91
CA ALA A 20 -3.12 -16.73 8.02
C ALA A 20 -2.06 -16.92 6.92
N CYS A 21 -1.37 -15.85 6.53
CA CYS A 21 -0.42 -15.82 5.42
C CYS A 21 0.90 -15.13 5.82
N PRO A 22 1.57 -15.57 6.89
CA PRO A 22 2.72 -14.84 7.46
C PRO A 22 3.86 -14.66 6.46
N LEU A 23 4.16 -15.68 5.64
CA LEU A 23 5.21 -15.59 4.63
C LEU A 23 4.93 -14.53 3.55
N LEU A 24 3.66 -14.34 3.17
CA LEU A 24 3.26 -13.29 2.22
C LEU A 24 3.29 -11.92 2.89
N ALA A 25 2.89 -11.83 4.16
CA ALA A 25 2.96 -10.60 4.93
C ALA A 25 4.41 -10.15 5.21
N LEU A 26 5.39 -11.06 5.16
CA LEU A 26 6.81 -10.74 5.31
C LEU A 26 7.45 -10.13 4.07
N ILE A 27 6.82 -10.19 2.89
CA ILE A 27 7.35 -9.58 1.65
C ILE A 27 7.65 -8.08 1.83
N PRO A 28 6.69 -7.23 2.24
CA PRO A 28 6.95 -5.81 2.48
C PRO A 28 7.90 -5.57 3.66
N VAL A 29 7.86 -6.42 4.70
CA VAL A 29 8.78 -6.34 5.86
C VAL A 29 10.22 -6.50 5.39
N ALA A 30 10.50 -7.48 4.52
CA ALA A 30 11.84 -7.70 4.00
C ALA A 30 12.34 -6.52 3.17
N ALA A 31 11.47 -5.93 2.33
CA ALA A 31 11.83 -4.76 1.53
C ALA A 31 12.13 -3.52 2.41
N GLU A 32 11.30 -3.27 3.43
CA GLU A 32 11.56 -2.19 4.40
C GLU A 32 12.85 -2.44 5.19
N MET A 33 13.11 -3.67 5.65
CA MET A 33 14.34 -3.99 6.36
C MET A 33 15.60 -3.79 5.51
N VAL A 34 15.53 -4.06 4.20
CA VAL A 34 16.61 -3.76 3.26
C VAL A 34 16.82 -2.26 3.12
N GLN A 35 15.73 -1.49 3.04
CA GLN A 35 15.79 -0.02 3.04
C GLN A 35 16.46 0.49 4.32
N HIS A 36 15.98 0.08 5.49
CA HIS A 36 16.55 0.48 6.78
C HIS A 36 18.03 0.11 6.93
N ALA A 37 18.44 -1.05 6.43
CA ALA A 37 19.84 -1.45 6.46
C ALA A 37 20.73 -0.51 5.65
N ALA A 38 20.28 -0.10 4.47
CA ALA A 38 21.00 0.87 3.65
C ALA A 38 20.99 2.27 4.28
N GLU A 39 19.87 2.70 4.87
CA GLU A 39 19.75 3.99 5.57
C GLU A 39 20.66 4.05 6.81
N MET A 40 20.73 2.96 7.58
CA MET A 40 21.66 2.83 8.71
C MET A 40 23.13 2.89 8.25
N GLN A 41 23.48 2.21 7.16
CA GLN A 41 24.84 2.26 6.60
C GLN A 41 25.18 3.63 6.01
N GLY A 42 24.19 4.32 5.44
CA GLY A 42 24.32 5.69 4.91
C GLY A 42 24.36 6.78 5.99
N GLY A 43 24.18 6.41 7.26
CA GLY A 43 24.20 7.36 8.39
C GLY A 43 22.94 8.23 8.49
N LEU A 44 21.82 7.81 7.87
CA LEU A 44 20.54 8.55 7.91
C LEU A 44 20.07 8.79 9.33
N TYR A 45 20.27 7.80 10.19
CA TYR A 45 19.88 7.85 11.60
C TYR A 45 20.97 8.41 12.52
N ASP A 46 22.10 8.92 12.03
CA ASP A 46 23.19 9.42 12.88
C ASP A 46 22.86 10.76 13.54
N SER A 47 21.99 11.56 12.91
CA SER A 47 21.50 12.81 13.47
C SER A 47 20.19 13.25 12.82
N MET A 48 19.42 14.08 13.52
CA MET A 48 18.24 14.74 12.95
C MET A 48 18.56 15.66 11.78
N ALA A 49 19.80 16.16 11.67
CA ALA A 49 20.22 16.92 10.50
C ALA A 49 20.30 16.02 9.25
N ARG A 50 21.00 14.88 9.35
CA ARG A 50 21.09 13.88 8.28
C ARG A 50 19.71 13.35 7.88
N PHE A 51 18.87 13.05 8.86
CA PHE A 51 17.50 12.56 8.64
C PHE A 51 16.66 13.53 7.79
N ARG A 52 16.88 14.84 7.89
CA ARG A 52 16.15 15.87 7.14
C ARG A 52 16.75 16.21 5.77
N THR A 53 17.98 15.78 5.49
CA THR A 53 18.72 16.20 4.29
C THR A 53 19.01 15.07 3.31
N MET A 54 18.79 13.80 3.69
CA MET A 54 19.01 12.64 2.79
C MET A 54 17.83 12.36 1.85
N GLU A 55 16.84 13.25 1.76
CA GLU A 55 15.72 13.11 0.82
C GLU A 55 16.18 13.09 -0.65
N ASP A 56 17.39 13.60 -0.95
CA ASP A 56 17.94 13.72 -2.30
C ASP A 56 18.91 12.60 -2.72
N ASP A 57 19.23 11.65 -1.82
CA ASP A 57 20.19 10.58 -2.13
C ASP A 57 19.56 9.47 -3.00
N ALA A 58 20.20 9.13 -4.12
CA ALA A 58 19.64 8.21 -5.11
C ALA A 58 19.40 6.77 -4.61
N LEU A 59 20.22 6.28 -3.66
CA LEU A 59 20.11 4.93 -3.12
C LEU A 59 18.86 4.75 -2.21
N PRO A 60 18.62 5.61 -1.21
CA PRO A 60 17.36 5.65 -0.46
C PRO A 60 16.12 5.73 -1.36
N VAL A 61 16.14 6.57 -2.40
CA VAL A 61 15.00 6.70 -3.34
C VAL A 61 14.77 5.41 -4.15
N GLY A 62 15.83 4.75 -4.61
CA GLY A 62 15.74 3.45 -5.30
C GLY A 62 15.19 2.34 -4.41
N LEU A 63 15.58 2.30 -3.13
CA LEU A 63 15.06 1.34 -2.16
C LEU A 63 13.62 1.64 -1.74
N ALA A 64 13.25 2.93 -1.67
CA ALA A 64 11.85 3.33 -1.51
C ALA A 64 11.00 2.83 -2.68
N PHE A 65 11.50 2.88 -3.93
CA PHE A 65 10.81 2.30 -5.08
C PHE A 65 10.64 0.77 -4.96
N LEU A 66 11.69 0.05 -4.53
CA LEU A 66 11.62 -1.39 -4.27
C LEU A 66 10.58 -1.73 -3.19
N LYS A 67 10.53 -0.94 -2.11
CA LYS A 67 9.49 -1.05 -1.10
C LYS A 67 8.10 -0.86 -1.70
N VAL A 68 7.88 0.22 -2.46
CA VAL A 68 6.60 0.49 -3.12
C VAL A 68 6.19 -0.68 -4.01
N PHE A 69 7.13 -1.30 -4.73
CA PHE A 69 6.87 -2.53 -5.48
C PHE A 69 6.40 -3.67 -4.57
N ALA A 70 7.09 -3.95 -3.46
CA ALA A 70 6.70 -4.99 -2.52
C ALA A 70 5.31 -4.77 -1.89
N LEU A 71 4.97 -3.52 -1.55
CA LEU A 71 3.65 -3.13 -1.07
C LEU A 71 2.56 -3.44 -2.11
N ASN A 72 2.77 -2.98 -3.34
CA ASN A 72 1.79 -3.14 -4.42
C ASN A 72 1.66 -4.62 -4.83
N LEU A 73 2.77 -5.34 -4.98
CA LEU A 73 2.78 -6.78 -5.26
C LEU A 73 1.92 -7.55 -4.25
N SER A 74 2.03 -7.20 -2.96
CA SER A 74 1.30 -7.86 -1.88
C SER A 74 -0.23 -7.70 -1.97
N THR A 75 -0.70 -6.67 -2.68
CA THR A 75 -2.13 -6.44 -2.93
C THR A 75 -2.79 -7.62 -3.64
N TYR A 76 -2.06 -8.36 -4.47
CA TYR A 76 -2.57 -9.55 -5.15
C TYR A 76 -3.16 -10.56 -4.16
N TRP A 77 -2.35 -11.00 -3.20
CA TRP A 77 -2.77 -12.04 -2.27
C TRP A 77 -3.78 -11.53 -1.25
N VAL A 78 -3.63 -10.29 -0.79
CA VAL A 78 -4.55 -9.71 0.21
C VAL A 78 -5.95 -9.58 -0.36
N ILE A 79 -6.10 -9.05 -1.58
CA ILE A 79 -7.44 -8.89 -2.18
C ILE A 79 -8.11 -10.25 -2.40
N ARG A 80 -7.36 -11.27 -2.83
CA ARG A 80 -7.87 -12.64 -2.95
C ARG A 80 -8.31 -13.22 -1.60
N PHE A 81 -7.51 -13.02 -0.54
CA PHE A 81 -7.86 -13.46 0.81
C PHE A 81 -9.14 -12.79 1.33
N VAL A 82 -9.22 -11.46 1.22
CA VAL A 82 -10.34 -10.67 1.73
C VAL A 82 -11.62 -10.97 0.94
N SER A 83 -11.52 -11.04 -0.39
CA SER A 83 -12.67 -11.36 -1.25
C SER A 83 -13.12 -12.82 -1.11
N GLY A 84 -12.20 -13.74 -0.80
CA GLY A 84 -12.47 -15.15 -0.58
C GLY A 84 -12.95 -15.48 0.83
N GLY A 85 -13.30 -14.49 1.66
CA GLY A 85 -13.81 -14.74 3.01
C GLY A 85 -12.77 -15.36 3.96
N ARG A 86 -11.50 -14.93 3.86
CA ARG A 86 -10.33 -15.44 4.60
C ARG A 86 -9.81 -16.81 4.17
N ASP A 87 -10.08 -17.22 2.93
CA ASP A 87 -9.48 -18.42 2.38
C ASP A 87 -7.99 -18.21 2.07
N ALA A 88 -7.13 -18.64 3.00
CA ALA A 88 -5.67 -18.58 2.87
C ALA A 88 -5.14 -19.46 1.72
N ARG A 89 -5.84 -20.55 1.37
CA ARG A 89 -5.44 -21.42 0.26
C ARG A 89 -5.70 -20.71 -1.05
N ALA A 90 -6.92 -20.19 -1.26
CA ALA A 90 -7.28 -19.43 -2.45
C ALA A 90 -6.46 -18.14 -2.62
N ALA A 91 -6.06 -17.53 -1.50
CA ALA A 91 -5.14 -16.39 -1.53
C ALA A 91 -3.79 -16.77 -2.14
N ARG A 92 -3.20 -17.91 -1.74
CA ARG A 92 -1.86 -18.36 -2.16
C ARG A 92 -1.81 -18.95 -3.57
N THR A 93 -2.95 -19.36 -4.14
CA THR A 93 -2.99 -19.89 -5.50
C THR A 93 -2.77 -18.79 -6.53
N LEU A 94 -1.94 -19.10 -7.53
CA LEU A 94 -1.63 -18.23 -8.65
C LEU A 94 -2.47 -18.63 -9.86
N GLU A 95 -3.49 -17.83 -10.18
CA GLU A 95 -4.36 -18.06 -11.34
C GLU A 95 -3.84 -17.30 -12.57
N PRO A 96 -3.59 -17.95 -13.72
CA PRO A 96 -2.94 -17.32 -14.87
C PRO A 96 -3.61 -16.02 -15.35
N ARG A 97 -4.95 -16.01 -15.43
CA ARG A 97 -5.71 -14.83 -15.84
C ARG A 97 -5.55 -13.69 -14.83
N ALA A 98 -5.67 -13.99 -13.54
CA ALA A 98 -5.50 -13.00 -12.48
C ALA A 98 -4.07 -12.43 -12.45
N ILE A 99 -3.06 -13.28 -12.64
CA ILE A 99 -1.65 -12.85 -12.72
C ILE A 99 -1.45 -11.90 -13.90
N CYS A 100 -1.94 -12.26 -15.09
CA CYS A 100 -1.77 -11.43 -16.29
C CYS A 100 -2.41 -10.04 -16.11
N LEU A 101 -3.65 -10.00 -15.62
CA LEU A 101 -4.34 -8.75 -15.35
C LEU A 101 -3.65 -7.95 -14.24
N PHE A 102 -3.23 -8.60 -13.16
CA PHE A 102 -2.56 -7.94 -12.06
C PHE A 102 -1.18 -7.43 -12.46
N ALA A 103 -0.45 -8.14 -13.30
CA ALA A 103 0.84 -7.68 -13.84
C ALA A 103 0.69 -6.39 -14.65
N ALA A 104 -0.41 -6.23 -15.39
CA ALA A 104 -0.72 -4.97 -16.09
C ALA A 104 -1.03 -3.83 -15.09
N VAL A 105 -1.83 -4.10 -14.05
CA VAL A 105 -2.12 -3.13 -12.97
C VAL A 105 -0.84 -2.72 -12.24
N LEU A 106 -0.04 -3.71 -11.84
CA LEU A 106 1.21 -3.51 -11.12
C LEU A 106 2.20 -2.71 -11.98
N SER A 107 2.35 -3.05 -13.27
CA SER A 107 3.20 -2.29 -14.20
C SER A 107 2.78 -0.83 -14.28
N LEU A 108 1.47 -0.54 -14.36
CA LEU A 108 0.97 0.84 -14.38
C LEU A 108 1.24 1.55 -13.04
N GLN A 109 1.00 0.88 -11.91
CA GLN A 109 1.29 1.45 -10.59
C GLN A 109 2.79 1.75 -10.43
N MET A 110 3.66 0.87 -10.91
CA MET A 110 5.11 1.06 -10.86
C MET A 110 5.57 2.16 -11.81
N LEU A 111 4.96 2.29 -12.99
CA LEU A 111 5.22 3.42 -13.87
C LEU A 111 4.84 4.75 -13.17
N LEU A 112 3.64 4.83 -12.58
CA LEU A 112 3.21 6.03 -11.88
C LEU A 112 4.07 6.34 -10.65
N ALA A 113 4.47 5.32 -9.89
CA ALA A 113 5.38 5.48 -8.76
C ALA A 113 6.76 5.96 -9.21
N ALA A 114 7.31 5.40 -10.28
CA ALA A 114 8.58 5.83 -10.84
C ALA A 114 8.51 7.28 -11.34
N LEU A 115 7.44 7.67 -12.03
CA LEU A 115 7.22 9.05 -12.45
C LEU A 115 7.16 10.00 -11.25
N GLY A 116 6.45 9.63 -10.18
CA GLY A 116 6.35 10.46 -8.97
C GLY A 116 7.65 10.56 -8.17
N LEU A 117 8.48 9.51 -8.16
CA LEU A 117 9.74 9.49 -7.40
C LEU A 117 10.92 10.09 -8.17
N PHE A 118 10.98 9.93 -9.49
CA PHE A 118 12.18 10.27 -10.27
C PHE A 118 11.99 11.39 -11.28
N VAL A 119 10.76 11.77 -11.63
CA VAL A 119 10.49 12.72 -12.73
C VAL A 119 9.70 13.94 -12.26
N PHE A 120 8.59 13.71 -11.56
CA PHE A 120 7.67 14.76 -11.10
C PHE A 120 7.78 14.92 -9.58
N THR A 121 8.98 15.29 -9.12
CA THR A 121 9.29 15.49 -7.69
C THR A 121 8.49 16.67 -7.12
N ALA A 122 8.05 16.52 -5.86
CA ALA A 122 7.04 17.38 -5.24
C ALA A 122 7.47 18.84 -5.00
N ASP A 123 8.76 19.14 -5.13
CA ASP A 123 9.36 20.47 -5.08
C ASP A 123 9.02 21.35 -6.29
N THR A 124 8.44 20.76 -7.34
CA THR A 124 8.00 21.47 -8.55
C THR A 124 6.47 21.60 -8.63
N PRO A 125 5.94 22.63 -9.30
CA PRO A 125 4.50 22.73 -9.57
C PRO A 125 3.93 21.52 -10.32
N VAL A 126 4.72 20.95 -11.24
CA VAL A 126 4.33 19.75 -12.00
C VAL A 126 4.24 18.54 -11.08
N GLY A 127 5.22 18.34 -10.19
CA GLY A 127 5.17 17.27 -9.20
C GLY A 127 4.06 17.42 -8.18
N THR A 128 3.79 18.64 -7.71
CA THR A 128 2.60 18.91 -6.89
C THR A 128 1.32 18.52 -7.63
N GLY A 129 1.19 18.88 -8.91
CA GLY A 129 0.08 18.47 -9.76
C GLY A 129 -0.03 16.94 -9.90
N PHE A 130 1.09 16.24 -10.09
CA PHE A 130 1.13 14.78 -10.18
C PHE A 130 0.76 14.08 -8.86
N PHE A 131 1.18 14.64 -7.72
CA PHE A 131 0.76 14.19 -6.39
C PHE A 131 -0.75 14.32 -6.20
N VAL A 132 -1.32 15.49 -6.50
CA VAL A 132 -2.77 15.74 -6.41
C VAL A 132 -3.53 14.81 -7.36
N PHE A 133 -3.04 14.64 -8.60
CA PHE A 133 -3.58 13.68 -9.56
C PHE A 133 -3.60 12.28 -8.96
N SER A 134 -2.49 11.81 -8.36
CA SER A 134 -2.38 10.46 -7.80
C SER A 134 -3.34 10.25 -6.61
N LEU A 135 -3.49 11.26 -5.75
CA LEU A 135 -4.42 11.25 -4.62
C LEU A 135 -5.88 11.11 -5.05
N ILE A 136 -6.24 11.68 -6.21
CA ILE A 136 -7.58 11.62 -6.80
C ILE A 136 -7.77 10.34 -7.61
N PHE A 137 -6.77 9.98 -8.43
CA PHE A 137 -6.84 8.88 -9.37
C PHE A 137 -6.86 7.53 -8.67
N ALA A 138 -6.02 7.31 -7.66
CA ALA A 138 -5.90 6.00 -7.01
C ALA A 138 -7.23 5.51 -6.38
N PRO A 139 -7.99 6.33 -5.61
CA PRO A 139 -9.30 5.91 -5.11
C PRO A 139 -10.34 5.66 -6.22
N LEU A 140 -10.30 6.44 -7.31
CA LEU A 140 -11.22 6.27 -8.45
C LEU A 140 -10.88 5.02 -9.30
N ALA A 141 -9.62 4.61 -9.32
CA ALA A 141 -9.13 3.41 -9.99
C ALA A 141 -9.27 2.13 -9.12
N SER A 142 -9.82 2.24 -7.91
CA SER A 142 -9.92 1.12 -6.95
C SER A 142 -10.58 -0.15 -7.51
N ARG A 143 -11.63 -0.04 -8.34
CA ARG A 143 -12.27 -1.22 -8.96
C ARG A 143 -11.38 -1.89 -10.00
N PHE A 144 -10.65 -1.11 -10.80
CA PHE A 144 -9.64 -1.62 -11.73
C PHE A 144 -8.53 -2.38 -10.97
N VAL A 145 -8.04 -1.81 -9.86
CA VAL A 145 -7.00 -2.42 -9.02
C VAL A 145 -7.51 -3.68 -8.32
N ALA A 146 -8.72 -3.64 -7.73
CA ALA A 146 -9.27 -4.75 -6.97
C ALA A 146 -9.79 -5.91 -7.82
N GLY A 147 -10.26 -5.63 -9.05
CA GLY A 147 -10.73 -6.68 -9.96
C GLY A 147 -9.60 -7.58 -10.47
N ALA A 148 -8.42 -7.02 -10.71
CA ALA A 148 -7.34 -7.74 -11.37
C ALA A 148 -6.81 -8.98 -10.61
N PRO A 149 -6.56 -8.94 -9.28
CA PRO A 149 -6.21 -10.14 -8.50
C PRO A 149 -7.27 -11.25 -8.51
N LEU A 150 -8.51 -10.89 -8.83
CA LEU A 150 -9.66 -11.80 -8.91
C LEU A 150 -9.90 -12.29 -10.35
N GLY A 151 -9.05 -11.92 -11.32
CA GLY A 151 -9.23 -12.26 -12.72
C GLY A 151 -10.34 -11.48 -13.44
N ILE A 152 -10.87 -10.43 -12.80
CA ILE A 152 -11.96 -9.60 -13.33
C ILE A 152 -11.37 -8.36 -13.99
N TRP A 153 -11.60 -8.20 -15.29
CA TRP A 153 -11.19 -6.99 -16.00
C TRP A 153 -12.23 -5.88 -15.81
N ILE A 154 -11.82 -4.77 -15.22
CA ILE A 154 -12.60 -3.55 -15.13
C ILE A 154 -11.76 -2.42 -15.73
N ALA A 155 -12.13 -1.92 -16.90
CA ALA A 155 -11.36 -0.85 -17.54
C ALA A 155 -11.20 0.38 -16.61
N PRO A 156 -10.05 1.09 -16.62
CA PRO A 156 -9.83 2.25 -15.74
C PRO A 156 -10.92 3.32 -15.85
N VAL A 157 -11.36 3.63 -17.07
CA VAL A 157 -12.45 4.59 -17.31
C VAL A 157 -13.77 4.12 -16.70
N ALA A 158 -14.06 2.82 -16.77
CA ALA A 158 -15.26 2.25 -16.15
C ALA A 158 -15.18 2.30 -14.61
N SER A 159 -13.99 2.03 -14.04
CA SER A 159 -13.73 2.22 -12.60
C SER A 159 -14.01 3.66 -12.19
N ILE A 160 -13.41 4.64 -12.87
CA ILE A 160 -13.57 6.07 -12.57
C ILE A 160 -15.03 6.48 -12.65
N ARG A 161 -15.73 6.13 -13.74
CA ARG A 161 -17.14 6.49 -13.93
C ARG A 161 -18.03 5.94 -12.83
N THR A 162 -17.78 4.69 -12.40
CA THR A 162 -18.54 4.03 -11.33
C THR A 162 -18.21 4.61 -9.95
N MET A 163 -16.95 5.00 -9.73
CA MET A 163 -16.48 5.51 -8.44
C MET A 163 -16.73 7.01 -8.25
N LEU A 164 -16.95 7.77 -9.31
CA LEU A 164 -17.12 9.23 -9.26
C LEU A 164 -18.25 9.68 -8.31
N PRO A 165 -19.46 9.05 -8.29
CA PRO A 165 -20.50 9.38 -7.32
C PRO A 165 -20.12 9.11 -5.86
N HIS A 166 -19.08 8.30 -5.64
CA HIS A 166 -18.58 7.93 -4.32
C HIS A 166 -17.23 8.60 -3.99
N PHE A 167 -16.81 9.59 -4.77
CA PHE A 167 -15.49 10.22 -4.69
C PHE A 167 -15.10 10.65 -3.27
N VAL A 168 -15.97 11.42 -2.59
CA VAL A 168 -15.70 11.93 -1.24
C VAL A 168 -15.43 10.79 -0.25
N PHE A 169 -16.22 9.72 -0.34
CA PHE A 169 -15.98 8.53 0.47
C PHE A 169 -14.68 7.84 0.06
N ALA A 170 -14.44 7.63 -1.23
CA ALA A 170 -13.27 6.92 -1.73
C ALA A 170 -11.97 7.58 -1.26
N VAL A 171 -11.85 8.91 -1.40
CA VAL A 171 -10.69 9.69 -0.95
C VAL A 171 -10.62 9.72 0.58
N GLY A 172 -11.68 10.17 1.24
CA GLY A 172 -11.69 10.36 2.70
C GLY A 172 -11.47 9.05 3.46
N PHE A 173 -12.09 7.95 3.02
CA PHE A 173 -11.87 6.63 3.58
C PHE A 173 -10.44 6.13 3.35
N SER A 174 -9.91 6.29 2.13
CA SER A 174 -8.55 5.84 1.82
C SER A 174 -7.51 6.54 2.69
N MET A 175 -7.67 7.84 2.95
CA MET A 175 -6.77 8.61 3.80
C MET A 175 -6.93 8.25 5.28
N LEU A 176 -8.16 8.28 5.80
CA LEU A 176 -8.41 8.12 7.23
C LEU A 176 -8.18 6.68 7.72
N ALA A 177 -8.39 5.68 6.86
CA ALA A 177 -8.21 4.28 7.25
C ALA A 177 -6.73 3.90 7.40
N ILE A 178 -5.81 4.52 6.65
CA ILE A 178 -4.37 4.20 6.70
C ILE A 178 -3.62 5.07 7.71
N LEU A 179 -4.15 6.26 8.01
CA LEU A 179 -3.48 7.29 8.81
C LEU A 179 -2.96 6.80 10.17
N PRO A 180 -3.68 5.95 10.95
CA PRO A 180 -3.17 5.49 12.22
C PRO A 180 -1.85 4.73 12.11
N LEU A 181 -1.76 3.77 11.17
CA LEU A 181 -0.54 2.99 10.96
C LEU A 181 0.55 3.81 10.30
N LEU A 182 0.19 4.71 9.40
CA LEU A 182 1.15 5.65 8.79
C LEU A 182 1.78 6.56 9.85
N GLY A 183 0.98 7.04 10.82
CA GLY A 183 1.47 7.83 11.95
C GLY A 183 2.45 7.06 12.83
N VAL A 184 2.14 5.78 13.13
CA VAL A 184 3.06 4.91 13.89
C VAL A 184 4.36 4.68 13.11
N HIS A 185 4.28 4.42 11.81
CA HIS A 185 5.45 4.24 10.94
C HIS A 185 6.39 5.44 11.01
N TYR A 186 5.87 6.65 10.77
CA TYR A 186 6.67 7.86 10.87
C TYR A 186 7.23 8.11 12.27
N ALA A 187 6.44 7.82 13.32
CA ALA A 187 6.91 8.00 14.69
C ALA A 187 8.09 7.07 15.03
N LEU A 188 8.09 5.83 14.54
CA LEU A 188 9.19 4.88 14.73
C LEU A 188 10.45 5.31 13.97
N GLY A 189 10.32 5.70 12.70
CA GLY A 189 11.44 6.21 11.90
C GLY A 189 12.08 7.46 12.50
N ILE A 190 11.26 8.45 12.89
CA ILE A 190 11.74 9.66 13.59
C ILE A 190 12.36 9.29 14.94
N GLY A 191 11.72 8.39 15.69
CA GLY A 191 12.24 7.91 16.97
C GLY A 191 13.63 7.29 16.86
N ALA A 192 13.89 6.51 15.81
CA ALA A 192 15.21 5.93 15.54
C ALA A 192 16.29 7.00 15.32
N ALA A 193 15.94 8.14 14.72
CA ALA A 193 16.86 9.26 14.54
C ALA A 193 17.12 10.07 15.83
N LEU A 194 16.26 9.92 16.85
CA LEU A 194 16.36 10.67 18.13
C LEU A 194 17.14 9.94 19.22
N ILE A 195 17.29 8.61 19.12
CA ILE A 195 17.95 7.82 20.17
C ILE A 195 19.42 7.54 19.86
N ALA A 196 20.22 7.48 20.93
CA ALA A 196 21.62 7.06 20.85
C ALA A 196 21.75 5.53 20.87
N GLY A 197 22.77 5.01 20.19
CA GLY A 197 23.13 3.59 20.22
C GLY A 197 22.45 2.73 19.14
N SER A 198 23.24 1.87 18.50
CA SER A 198 22.80 1.06 17.34
C SER A 198 21.68 0.08 17.69
N PHE A 199 21.75 -0.55 18.88
CA PHE A 199 20.75 -1.54 19.29
C PHE A 199 19.32 -0.96 19.36
N GLY A 200 19.17 0.21 19.99
CA GLY A 200 17.88 0.87 20.10
C GLY A 200 17.31 1.26 18.75
N LYS A 201 18.16 1.77 17.84
CA LYS A 201 17.75 2.11 16.46
C LYS A 201 17.20 0.89 15.74
N TRP A 202 17.94 -0.22 15.76
CA TRP A 202 17.49 -1.46 15.14
C TRP A 202 16.19 -1.99 15.73
N ALA A 203 15.99 -1.89 17.04
CA ALA A 203 14.72 -2.29 17.66
C ALA A 203 13.54 -1.49 17.11
N LEU A 204 13.68 -0.16 16.96
CA LEU A 204 12.65 0.70 16.38
C LEU A 204 12.43 0.42 14.88
N LEU A 205 13.50 0.22 14.12
CA LEU A 205 13.42 -0.07 12.68
C LEU A 205 12.82 -1.45 12.38
N ILE A 206 13.11 -2.45 13.21
CA ILE A 206 12.44 -3.76 13.12
C ILE A 206 10.94 -3.61 13.44
N ALA A 207 10.59 -2.87 14.50
CA ALA A 207 9.19 -2.60 14.80
C ALA A 207 8.51 -1.85 13.65
N ASP A 208 9.22 -0.90 13.03
CA ASP A 208 8.72 -0.13 11.90
C ASP A 208 8.42 -1.01 10.69
N ALA A 209 9.37 -1.88 10.31
CA ALA A 209 9.17 -2.83 9.24
C ALA A 209 7.98 -3.77 9.47
N LEU A 210 7.74 -4.19 10.73
CA LEU A 210 6.55 -4.97 11.08
C LEU A 210 5.25 -4.16 10.93
N ILE A 211 5.26 -2.87 11.31
CA ILE A 211 4.13 -1.97 11.08
C ILE A 211 3.87 -1.79 9.59
N VAL A 212 4.90 -1.64 8.76
CA VAL A 212 4.76 -1.60 7.29
C VAL A 212 4.21 -2.92 6.74
N GLY A 213 4.65 -4.05 7.31
CA GLY A 213 4.09 -5.37 7.05
C GLY A 213 2.59 -5.48 7.31
N TRP A 214 2.08 -4.80 8.34
CA TRP A 214 0.64 -4.73 8.63
C TRP A 214 -0.09 -3.63 7.83
N LEU A 215 0.56 -2.49 7.59
CA LEU A 215 0.03 -1.41 6.76
C LEU A 215 -0.29 -1.89 5.35
N THR A 216 0.54 -2.79 4.81
CA THR A 216 0.37 -3.37 3.46
C THR A 216 -1.01 -4.04 3.26
N PRO A 217 -1.43 -5.02 4.08
CA PRO A 217 -2.76 -5.58 3.96
C PRO A 217 -3.88 -4.60 4.34
N VAL A 218 -3.63 -3.58 5.17
CA VAL A 218 -4.61 -2.49 5.39
C VAL A 218 -4.85 -1.70 4.10
N LEU A 219 -3.78 -1.31 3.39
CA LEU A 219 -3.86 -0.60 2.10
C LEU A 219 -4.69 -1.40 1.09
N ALA A 220 -4.40 -2.69 0.94
CA ALA A 220 -5.14 -3.55 0.02
C ALA A 220 -6.59 -3.77 0.43
N ALA A 221 -6.88 -3.95 1.73
CA ALA A 221 -8.24 -4.07 2.23
C ALA A 221 -9.04 -2.77 2.07
N VAL A 222 -8.40 -1.61 2.23
CA VAL A 222 -8.99 -0.29 1.94
C VAL A 222 -9.37 -0.18 0.47
N VAL A 223 -8.46 -0.54 -0.45
CA VAL A 223 -8.75 -0.58 -1.89
C VAL A 223 -9.97 -1.46 -2.17
N TYR A 224 -10.05 -2.64 -1.54
CA TYR A 224 -11.19 -3.55 -1.70
C TYR A 224 -12.51 -2.94 -1.18
N VAL A 225 -12.53 -2.38 0.04
CA VAL A 225 -13.72 -1.75 0.64
C VAL A 225 -14.23 -0.59 -0.23
N VAL A 226 -13.33 0.24 -0.73
CA VAL A 226 -13.67 1.34 -1.64
C VAL A 226 -14.24 0.77 -2.95
N ALA A 227 -13.59 -0.24 -3.51
CA ALA A 227 -13.98 -0.83 -4.79
C ALA A 227 -15.37 -1.49 -4.76
N ILE A 228 -15.75 -2.16 -3.67
CA ILE A 228 -17.06 -2.83 -3.55
C ILE A 228 -18.21 -1.90 -3.12
N ARG A 229 -17.90 -0.64 -2.78
CA ARG A 229 -18.92 0.31 -2.30
C ARG A 229 -20.09 0.52 -3.27
N PRO A 230 -19.88 0.70 -4.58
CA PRO A 230 -20.98 0.84 -5.54
C PRO A 230 -21.76 -0.47 -5.74
N GLY A 231 -21.16 -1.61 -5.35
CA GLY A 231 -21.67 -2.95 -5.55
C GLY A 231 -20.55 -3.96 -5.81
N PRO A 232 -20.87 -5.26 -5.93
CA PRO A 232 -19.93 -6.33 -6.22
C PRO A 232 -19.04 -6.06 -7.44
N LEU A 233 -17.85 -6.66 -7.47
CA LEU A 233 -16.88 -6.48 -8.57
C LEU A 233 -17.26 -7.25 -9.84
N ASP A 234 -17.86 -8.42 -9.68
CA ASP A 234 -18.30 -9.31 -10.77
C ASP A 234 -19.74 -9.03 -11.23
N GLY A 235 -20.40 -8.02 -10.64
CA GLY A 235 -21.80 -7.70 -10.91
C GLY A 235 -22.80 -8.72 -10.35
N ARG A 236 -22.35 -9.74 -9.59
CA ARG A 236 -23.23 -10.71 -8.94
C ARG A 236 -23.34 -10.33 -7.47
N ALA A 237 -24.57 -10.08 -7.01
CA ALA A 237 -24.82 -9.94 -5.58
C ALA A 237 -24.43 -11.24 -4.88
N HIS A 238 -23.36 -11.21 -4.07
CA HIS A 238 -23.17 -12.25 -3.07
C HIS A 238 -24.32 -12.12 -2.08
N THR A 239 -25.33 -12.96 -2.27
CA THR A 239 -26.31 -13.27 -1.24
C THR A 239 -25.60 -14.15 -0.22
N ALA A 240 -25.22 -13.52 0.89
CA ALA A 240 -24.91 -14.19 2.15
C ALA A 240 -25.43 -13.29 3.27
#